data_AF-A0A4Q0XP93-F1
#
_entry.id   AF-A0A4Q0XP93-F1
#
_cell.length_a   1.000
_cell.length_b   1.000
_cell.length_c   1.000
_cell.angle_alpha   90.00
_cell.angle_beta   90.00
_cell.angle_gamma   90.00
#
_symmetry.space_group_name_H-M   'P 1'
#
loop_
_entity.id
_entity.type
_entity.pdbx_description
1 polymer ?
#
loop_
_entity_poly.entity_id
_entity_poly.type
_entity_poly.pdbx_seq_one_letter_code
_entity_poly.pdbx_strand_id
1 'polypeptide(L)'
;MFGKSSQYVSIIKYYNQLKLDYKLLNNDDIIKAEQSTFLTSGLSLPEDVVIKLRTLEQNEPETYFSTVCDAPTQKLYAKGDKPDADTNVVVNLNSDYKVALDKSTLFETKYYFDASGIDYIYSPFHILNLHCEQNPSASALTGLILNDSLYLVILNEENKIVYYAIKALTSFAEIKESHFYDNEISGQKLFDEIYYYEIENIISTVLAEFYATKDKTFIDRVTILHMIKQLNDEQVNTLHKELLIEVNYHPISMDDYIYELAKQPLKQQKSFIAPRKKVKSKFTFISLLLFLIISAASVYTIYTFMEIKKQSVEEKIVQEKIQKEALKKQKELLAKKPALPNHMVKNRAISKHLLELFENIPYNVVLNSLKLEAKQSTMSVSLLEDDTFIRSMQPNFLKLYAHSDIEFIDGKSTVLNATIINRDKIEETSNIKEILPNYIVNEFLPKQRVHEVLAGLLGKDVNFEFKSDFQSEVSTFNYQVDTVYKTPKELFDLIERLNIALYSVNISYPIIMEKTDEGIRTQFIVQFHQNR
;
A
#
# COMPACT_ATOMS: atom_id res chain seq x y z
N MET A 1 -1.32 18.09 -18.35
CA MET A 1 -0.07 17.72 -17.64
C MET A 1 -0.49 17.12 -16.32
N PHE A 2 -0.45 15.80 -16.17
CA PHE A 2 -0.83 15.15 -14.91
C PHE A 2 0.36 15.31 -13.95
N GLY A 3 0.11 15.89 -12.79
CA GLY A 3 1.16 16.12 -11.79
C GLY A 3 1.74 14.80 -11.30
N LYS A 4 3.05 14.77 -11.06
CA LYS A 4 3.71 13.61 -10.48
C LYS A 4 3.47 13.64 -8.96
N SER A 5 2.56 12.80 -8.50
CA SER A 5 2.32 12.57 -7.08
C SER A 5 3.32 11.54 -6.55
N SER A 6 4.01 11.86 -5.45
CA SER A 6 4.92 10.93 -4.78
C SER A 6 4.80 11.12 -3.28
N GLN A 7 4.91 10.04 -2.52
CA GLN A 7 4.77 10.08 -1.06
C GLN A 7 6.03 9.52 -0.39
N TYR A 8 6.52 10.18 0.64
CA TYR A 8 7.68 9.74 1.41
C TYR A 8 7.26 9.54 2.86
N VAL A 9 7.52 8.36 3.39
CA VAL A 9 7.19 8.00 4.78
C VAL A 9 8.49 7.69 5.51
N SER A 10 8.75 8.44 6.57
CA SER A 10 9.82 8.21 7.53
C SER A 10 9.28 7.39 8.68
N ILE A 11 9.94 6.29 9.01
CA ILE A 11 9.58 5.39 10.10
C ILE A 11 10.77 5.30 11.05
N ILE A 12 10.66 5.93 12.22
CA ILE A 12 11.74 6.01 13.20
C ILE A 12 11.34 5.17 14.41
N LYS A 13 12.18 4.18 14.72
CA LYS A 13 12.01 3.32 15.89
C LYS A 13 12.79 3.92 17.06
N TYR A 14 12.05 4.26 18.11
CA TYR A 14 12.56 4.55 19.44
C TYR A 14 12.39 3.32 20.34
N TYR A 15 13.00 3.35 21.52
CA TYR A 15 13.00 2.24 22.47
C TYR A 15 11.63 1.56 22.65
N ASN A 16 10.57 2.33 22.91
CA ASN A 16 9.20 1.82 23.12
C ASN A 16 8.15 2.43 22.19
N GLN A 17 8.59 3.22 21.20
CA GLN A 17 7.71 3.97 20.32
C GLN A 17 8.17 3.89 18.87
N LEU A 18 7.23 3.95 17.94
CA LEU A 18 7.49 4.06 16.52
C LEU A 18 6.81 5.33 16.01
N LYS A 19 7.61 6.27 15.52
CA LYS A 19 7.14 7.51 14.92
C LYS A 19 7.08 7.32 13.40
N LEU A 20 5.93 7.64 12.83
CA LEU A 20 5.66 7.60 11.40
C LEU A 20 5.29 9.01 10.95
N ASP A 21 6.11 9.57 10.08
CA ASP A 21 5.88 10.87 9.45
C ASP A 21 5.77 10.66 7.95
N TYR A 22 4.74 11.21 7.30
CA TYR A 22 4.66 11.16 5.85
C TYR A 22 4.44 12.53 5.23
N LYS A 23 5.04 12.72 4.06
CA LYS A 23 4.91 13.91 3.21
C LYS A 23 4.42 13.48 1.84
N LEU A 24 3.28 14.02 1.44
CA LEU A 24 2.72 13.85 0.10
C LEU A 24 3.13 15.04 -0.76
N LEU A 25 3.76 14.74 -1.90
CA LEU A 25 4.21 15.72 -2.86
C LEU A 25 3.38 15.64 -4.13
N ASN A 26 3.13 16.81 -4.74
CA ASN A 26 2.62 16.90 -6.10
C ASN A 26 3.47 17.90 -6.88
N ASN A 27 4.16 17.43 -7.93
CA ASN A 27 5.15 18.23 -8.66
C ASN A 27 6.22 18.86 -7.75
N ASP A 28 6.77 18.06 -6.85
CA ASP A 28 7.81 18.44 -5.87
C ASP A 28 7.39 19.40 -4.74
N ASP A 29 6.16 19.91 -4.76
CA ASP A 29 5.58 20.70 -3.68
C ASP A 29 4.88 19.81 -2.65
N ILE A 30 5.15 20.06 -1.36
CA ILE A 30 4.52 19.34 -0.25
C ILE A 30 3.07 19.83 -0.12
N ILE A 31 2.11 18.95 -0.38
CA ILE A 31 0.67 19.24 -0.29
C ILE A 31 0.05 18.75 1.01
N LYS A 32 0.67 17.76 1.67
CA LYS A 32 0.20 17.22 2.93
C LYS A 32 1.37 16.66 3.74
N ALA A 33 1.37 16.92 5.04
CA ALA A 33 2.26 16.28 6.00
C ALA A 33 1.46 15.83 7.22
N GLU A 34 1.66 14.59 7.67
CA GLU A 34 1.07 14.10 8.92
C GLU A 34 2.08 13.26 9.70
N GLN A 35 1.95 13.30 11.02
CA GLN A 35 2.72 12.52 11.96
C GLN A 35 1.81 11.56 12.73
N SER A 36 2.32 10.41 13.12
CA SER A 36 1.67 9.48 14.03
C SER A 36 2.68 8.73 14.88
N THR A 37 2.31 8.44 16.12
CA THR A 37 3.15 7.70 17.05
C THR A 37 2.43 6.46 17.52
N PHE A 38 3.15 5.35 17.55
CA PHE A 38 2.66 4.03 17.95
C PHE A 38 3.51 3.48 19.08
N LEU A 39 2.93 2.69 19.97
CA LEU A 39 3.70 1.94 20.97
C LEU A 39 4.25 0.66 20.33
N THR A 40 5.49 0.30 20.63
CA THR A 40 6.11 -0.93 20.14
C THR A 40 6.89 -1.63 21.25
N SER A 41 6.78 -2.96 21.30
CA SER A 41 7.46 -3.79 22.31
C SER A 41 7.93 -5.14 21.73
N GLY A 42 8.08 -5.25 20.41
CA GLY A 42 8.35 -6.51 19.71
C GLY A 42 9.46 -6.45 18.66
N LEU A 43 9.79 -7.63 18.12
CA LEU A 43 10.79 -7.83 17.06
C LEU A 43 10.22 -7.63 15.65
N SER A 44 8.95 -7.24 15.53
CA SER A 44 8.27 -6.97 14.26
C SER A 44 7.41 -5.71 14.36
N LEU A 45 7.07 -5.13 13.22
CA LEU A 45 6.11 -4.03 13.15
C LEU A 45 4.75 -4.42 13.76
N PRO A 46 4.15 -3.54 14.58
CA PRO A 46 2.76 -3.67 15.01
C PRO A 46 1.76 -3.74 13.85
N GLU A 47 0.67 -4.49 14.01
CA GLU A 47 -0.30 -4.73 12.93
C GLU A 47 -1.02 -3.46 12.46
N ASP A 48 -1.35 -2.56 13.39
CA ASP A 48 -1.93 -1.25 13.12
C ASP A 48 -1.01 -0.35 12.27
N VAL A 49 0.30 -0.39 12.53
CA VAL A 49 1.31 0.29 11.71
C VAL A 49 1.35 -0.32 10.31
N VAL A 50 1.32 -1.66 10.19
CA VAL A 50 1.31 -2.35 8.89
C VAL A 50 0.07 -1.97 8.08
N ILE A 51 -1.11 -1.95 8.70
CA ILE A 51 -2.36 -1.54 8.06
C ILE A 51 -2.26 -0.08 7.58
N LYS A 52 -1.74 0.82 8.41
CA LYS A 52 -1.55 2.23 8.04
C LYS A 52 -0.58 2.39 6.85
N LEU A 53 0.57 1.73 6.89
CA LEU A 53 1.56 1.77 5.79
C LEU A 53 0.97 1.23 4.49
N ARG A 54 0.25 0.10 4.53
CA ARG A 54 -0.43 -0.46 3.35
C ARG A 54 -1.49 0.48 2.81
N THR A 55 -2.24 1.15 3.68
CA THR A 55 -3.26 2.13 3.27
C THR A 55 -2.61 3.33 2.58
N LEU A 56 -1.50 3.83 3.12
CA LEU A 56 -0.71 4.90 2.50
C LEU A 56 -0.17 4.50 1.12
N GLU A 57 0.37 3.29 0.97
CA GLU A 57 0.87 2.77 -0.32
C GLU A 57 -0.25 2.45 -1.33
N GLN A 58 -1.43 2.04 -0.87
CA GLN A 58 -2.61 1.84 -1.72
C GLN A 58 -3.15 3.16 -2.27
N ASN A 59 -3.16 4.21 -1.45
CA ASN A 59 -3.61 5.53 -1.86
C ASN A 59 -2.64 6.17 -2.87
N GLU A 60 -1.33 6.02 -2.65
CA GLU A 60 -0.29 6.60 -3.49
C GLU A 60 0.75 5.53 -3.89
N PRO A 61 0.68 4.95 -5.10
CA PRO A 61 1.58 3.87 -5.53
C PRO A 61 3.07 4.26 -5.59
N GLU A 62 3.38 5.56 -5.73
CA GLU A 62 4.75 6.09 -5.58
C GLU A 62 5.05 6.48 -4.12
N THR A 63 4.72 5.59 -3.18
CA THR A 63 5.08 5.73 -1.76
C THR A 63 6.43 5.08 -1.48
N TYR A 64 7.32 5.77 -0.76
CA TYR A 64 8.64 5.27 -0.35
C TYR A 64 8.76 5.24 1.18
N PHE A 65 9.13 4.09 1.73
CA PHE A 65 9.32 3.90 3.17
C PHE A 65 10.80 3.97 3.54
N SER A 66 11.13 4.80 4.51
CA SER A 66 12.50 5.09 4.93
C SER A 66 12.67 4.91 6.43
N THR A 67 13.81 4.41 6.87
CA THR A 67 14.15 4.26 8.29
C THR A 67 15.63 4.48 8.54
N VAL A 68 16.00 4.51 9.82
CA VAL A 68 17.39 4.66 10.30
C VAL A 68 17.78 3.42 11.06
N CYS A 69 18.95 2.85 10.74
CA CYS A 69 19.54 1.76 11.50
C CYS A 69 20.50 2.33 12.53
N ASP A 70 20.09 2.35 13.79
CA ASP A 70 20.81 2.90 14.95
C ASP A 70 21.78 1.90 15.60
N ALA A 71 22.31 0.97 14.81
CA ALA A 71 23.23 -0.03 15.32
C ALA A 71 24.61 0.57 15.68
N PRO A 72 25.20 0.21 16.83
CA PRO A 72 26.50 0.74 17.25
C PRO A 72 27.69 0.11 16.52
N THR A 73 27.49 -0.92 15.69
CA THR A 73 28.57 -1.61 14.98
C THR A 73 29.05 -0.90 13.70
N GLN A 74 28.44 0.24 13.37
CA GLN A 74 28.73 0.98 12.14
C GLN A 74 30.13 1.59 12.15
N LYS A 75 30.78 1.59 10.98
CA LYS A 75 32.15 2.12 10.81
C LYS A 75 32.25 3.00 9.57
N LEU A 76 33.05 4.07 9.66
CA LEU A 76 33.41 4.88 8.51
C LEU A 76 34.77 4.46 7.96
N TYR A 77 34.85 4.37 6.64
CA TYR A 77 36.06 4.02 5.90
C TYR A 77 36.37 5.15 4.94
N ALA A 78 37.63 5.61 4.90
CA ALA A 78 38.04 6.57 3.89
C ALA A 78 38.01 5.91 2.50
N LYS A 79 37.94 6.71 1.44
CA LYS A 79 37.80 6.25 0.05
C LYS A 79 38.84 5.20 -0.39
N GLY A 80 40.03 5.23 0.21
CA GLY A 80 41.12 4.29 -0.04
C GLY A 80 41.04 2.99 0.76
N ASP A 81 40.28 2.97 1.85
CA ASP A 81 40.20 1.81 2.74
C ASP A 81 39.23 0.77 2.17
N LYS A 82 39.55 -0.51 2.43
CA LYS A 82 38.73 -1.65 1.99
C LYS A 82 38.03 -2.27 3.20
N PRO A 83 36.75 -1.93 3.45
CA PRO A 83 35.94 -2.70 4.38
C PRO A 83 35.82 -4.16 3.93
N ASP A 84 35.69 -5.06 4.89
CA ASP A 84 35.42 -6.47 4.63
C ASP A 84 34.02 -6.63 4.03
N ALA A 85 33.98 -6.87 2.72
CA ALA A 85 32.74 -7.01 1.94
C ALA A 85 32.01 -8.34 2.18
N ASP A 86 32.66 -9.33 2.81
CA ASP A 86 32.03 -10.61 3.13
C ASP A 86 31.08 -10.46 4.32
N THR A 87 31.47 -9.65 5.31
CA THR A 87 30.70 -9.41 6.54
C THR A 87 29.87 -8.12 6.50
N ASN A 88 30.30 -7.09 5.76
CA ASN A 88 29.66 -5.78 5.76
C ASN A 88 28.91 -5.44 4.46
N VAL A 89 27.86 -4.65 4.58
CA VAL A 89 27.27 -3.86 3.50
C VAL A 89 27.84 -2.45 3.57
N VAL A 90 28.29 -1.93 2.44
CA VAL A 90 29.05 -0.68 2.37
C VAL A 90 28.38 0.26 1.38
N VAL A 91 28.11 1.47 1.82
CA VAL A 91 27.51 2.53 0.99
C VAL A 91 28.30 3.82 1.13
N ASN A 92 28.24 4.67 0.10
CA ASN A 92 28.96 5.94 0.13
C ASN A 92 28.26 6.91 1.07
N LEU A 93 29.02 7.51 1.99
CA LEU A 93 28.54 8.58 2.85
C LEU A 93 28.66 9.94 2.13
N ASN A 94 29.83 10.19 1.55
CA ASN A 94 30.13 11.38 0.75
C ASN A 94 31.24 11.05 -0.28
N SER A 95 31.92 12.04 -0.85
CA SER A 95 32.98 11.83 -1.84
C SER A 95 34.22 11.12 -1.28
N ASP A 96 34.41 11.20 0.03
CA ASP A 96 35.65 10.90 0.75
C ASP A 96 35.48 9.70 1.70
N TYR A 97 34.26 9.44 2.17
CA TYR A 97 33.94 8.39 3.14
C TYR A 97 32.83 7.46 2.69
N LYS A 98 32.93 6.21 3.16
CA LYS A 98 31.90 5.17 3.09
C LYS A 98 31.49 4.79 4.50
N VAL A 99 30.24 4.38 4.66
CA VAL A 99 29.75 3.76 5.89
C VAL A 99 29.52 2.27 5.65
N ALA A 100 30.01 1.46 6.59
CA ALA A 100 29.85 0.03 6.62
C ALA A 100 28.94 -0.38 7.78
N LEU A 101 28.09 -1.36 7.52
CA LEU A 101 27.18 -1.97 8.49
C LEU A 101 27.24 -3.49 8.33
N ASP A 102 27.21 -4.22 9.44
CA ASP A 102 27.20 -5.68 9.42
C ASP A 102 25.95 -6.22 8.69
N LYS A 103 26.14 -7.24 7.85
CA LYS A 103 25.05 -7.87 7.09
C LYS A 103 23.96 -8.46 7.99
N SER A 104 24.33 -9.01 9.15
CA SER A 104 23.38 -9.54 10.14
C SER A 104 22.47 -8.45 10.68
N THR A 105 23.03 -7.31 11.07
CA THR A 105 22.27 -6.18 11.60
C THR A 105 21.37 -5.55 10.55
N LEU A 106 21.85 -5.45 9.30
CA LEU A 106 21.01 -5.01 8.19
C LEU A 106 19.86 -6.01 7.95
N PHE A 107 20.12 -7.32 8.05
CA PHE A 107 19.09 -8.35 7.91
C PHE A 107 18.02 -8.23 9.00
N GLU A 108 18.41 -8.07 10.26
CA GLU A 108 17.47 -7.85 11.38
C GLU A 108 16.61 -6.61 11.17
N THR A 109 17.25 -5.50 10.76
CA THR A 109 16.53 -4.26 10.44
C THR A 109 15.54 -4.50 9.31
N LYS A 110 15.92 -5.19 8.24
CA LYS A 110 14.99 -5.51 7.13
C LYS A 110 13.86 -6.44 7.56
N TYR A 111 14.17 -7.44 8.39
CA TYR A 111 13.21 -8.42 8.88
C TYR A 111 12.13 -7.76 9.76
N TYR A 112 12.50 -6.76 10.57
CA TYR A 112 11.54 -5.97 11.34
C TYR A 112 10.42 -5.37 10.46
N PHE A 113 10.75 -4.98 9.22
CA PHE A 113 9.85 -4.39 8.23
C PHE A 113 9.27 -5.40 7.21
N ASP A 114 9.44 -6.73 7.38
CA ASP A 114 9.06 -7.72 6.36
C ASP A 114 7.56 -7.63 5.96
N ALA A 115 6.68 -7.37 6.92
CA ALA A 115 5.23 -7.27 6.70
C ALA A 115 4.77 -6.07 5.86
N SER A 116 5.52 -4.96 5.86
CA SER A 116 5.24 -3.75 5.07
C SER A 116 6.19 -3.57 3.88
N GLY A 117 7.37 -4.18 3.95
CA GLY A 117 8.55 -3.79 3.18
C GLY A 117 9.16 -2.46 3.67
N ILE A 118 10.38 -2.19 3.22
CA ILE A 118 11.14 -0.95 3.44
C ILE A 118 11.91 -0.62 2.16
N ASP A 119 12.00 0.67 1.80
CA ASP A 119 12.64 1.12 0.56
C ASP A 119 14.04 1.69 0.82
N TYR A 120 14.22 2.41 1.93
CA TYR A 120 15.51 2.98 2.32
C TYR A 120 15.82 2.73 3.80
N ILE A 121 17.04 2.29 4.06
CA ILE A 121 17.66 2.23 5.39
C ILE A 121 18.90 3.12 5.38
N TYR A 122 18.95 4.10 6.29
CA TYR A 122 20.07 5.03 6.42
C TYR A 122 20.84 4.79 7.73
N SER A 123 22.14 5.02 7.70
CA SER A 123 22.97 5.26 8.89
C SER A 123 22.67 6.63 9.53
N PRO A 124 22.76 6.76 10.86
CA PRO A 124 22.85 8.03 11.58
C PRO A 124 23.96 8.95 11.04
N PHE A 125 25.05 8.38 10.53
CA PHE A 125 26.10 9.17 9.87
C PHE A 125 25.61 9.87 8.61
N HIS A 126 24.62 9.33 7.87
CA HIS A 126 24.04 10.05 6.72
C HIS A 126 23.31 11.31 7.16
N ILE A 127 22.59 11.24 8.28
CA ILE A 127 21.88 12.39 8.85
C ILE A 127 22.90 13.44 9.34
N LEU A 128 23.90 12.99 10.10
CA LEU A 128 25.01 13.86 10.55
C LEU A 128 25.71 14.54 9.37
N ASN A 129 26.10 13.76 8.35
CA ASN A 129 26.76 14.29 7.18
C ASN A 129 25.87 15.29 6.42
N LEU A 130 24.58 14.99 6.25
CA LEU A 130 23.65 15.93 5.61
C LEU A 130 23.50 17.23 6.43
N HIS A 131 23.44 17.12 7.76
CA HIS A 131 23.43 18.30 8.64
C HIS A 131 24.69 19.15 8.47
N CYS A 132 25.87 18.53 8.46
CA CYS A 132 27.14 19.22 8.25
C CYS A 132 27.27 19.82 6.84
N GLU A 133 26.68 19.18 5.81
CA GLU A 133 26.62 19.72 4.44
C GLU A 133 25.72 20.97 4.37
N GLN A 134 24.60 20.98 5.09
CA GLN A 134 23.65 22.09 5.14
C GLN A 134 24.08 23.23 6.08
N ASN A 135 24.84 22.90 7.13
CA ASN A 135 25.32 23.82 8.16
C ASN A 135 26.84 23.64 8.34
N PRO A 136 27.67 24.05 7.36
CA PRO A 136 29.11 23.86 7.45
C PRO A 136 29.67 24.58 8.67
N SER A 137 30.50 23.88 9.45
CA SER A 137 31.39 24.56 10.38
C SER A 137 32.72 23.88 10.53
N ALA A 138 33.72 24.67 10.15
CA ALA A 138 35.12 24.33 10.28
C ALA A 138 35.44 23.97 11.72
N SER A 139 36.34 23.00 11.89
CA SER A 139 36.99 22.73 13.18
C SER A 139 36.02 22.44 14.32
N ALA A 140 34.95 21.68 14.03
CA ALA A 140 33.89 21.41 14.99
C ALA A 140 33.71 19.91 15.25
N LEU A 141 33.37 19.58 16.49
CA LEU A 141 32.82 18.27 16.87
C LEU A 141 31.30 18.34 16.75
N THR A 142 30.71 17.49 15.91
CA THR A 142 29.26 17.39 15.75
C THR A 142 28.78 16.01 16.18
N GLY A 143 27.80 15.98 17.07
CA GLY A 143 27.21 14.79 17.64
C GLY A 143 25.73 14.66 17.34
N LEU A 144 25.23 13.44 17.12
CA LEU A 144 23.83 13.13 17.01
C LEU A 144 23.45 12.11 18.08
N ILE A 145 22.52 12.50 18.95
CA ILE A 145 21.89 11.60 19.90
C ILE A 145 20.75 10.88 19.18
N LEU A 146 20.81 9.55 19.16
CA LEU A 146 19.73 8.70 18.67
C LEU A 146 19.60 7.48 19.57
N ASN A 147 18.42 7.33 20.20
CA ASN A 147 18.19 6.35 21.26
C ASN A 147 19.30 6.44 22.32
N ASP A 148 19.93 5.32 22.66
CA ASP A 148 20.92 5.21 23.72
C ASP A 148 22.36 5.30 23.15
N SER A 149 22.56 6.10 22.10
CA SER A 149 23.85 6.23 21.41
C SER A 149 24.11 7.65 20.91
N LEU A 150 25.37 8.07 21.06
CA LEU A 150 25.91 9.32 20.56
C LEU A 150 26.86 9.04 19.39
N TYR A 151 26.44 9.44 18.20
CA TYR A 151 27.21 9.35 16.96
C TYR A 151 28.00 10.65 16.78
N LEU A 152 29.31 10.59 16.65
CA LEU A 152 30.19 11.75 16.65
C LEU A 152 31.03 11.80 15.38
N VAL A 153 31.20 13.00 14.85
CA VAL A 153 32.16 13.33 13.79
C VAL A 153 32.94 14.58 14.17
N ILE A 154 34.23 14.61 13.85
CA ILE A 154 35.05 15.83 13.93
C ILE A 154 35.35 16.28 12.51
N LEU A 155 35.08 17.55 12.25
CA LEU A 155 35.35 18.22 10.98
C LEU A 155 36.62 19.05 11.10
N ASN A 156 37.43 19.06 10.05
CA ASN A 156 38.57 19.97 9.95
C ASN A 156 38.18 21.35 9.41
N GLU A 157 39.17 22.21 9.17
CA GLU A 157 38.98 23.56 8.62
C GLU A 157 38.28 23.56 7.24
N GLU A 158 38.40 22.48 6.47
CA GLU A 158 37.78 22.30 5.15
C GLU A 158 36.38 21.65 5.22
N ASN A 159 35.81 21.48 6.42
CA ASN A 159 34.56 20.74 6.66
C ASN A 159 34.61 19.25 6.26
N LYS A 160 35.80 18.66 6.25
CA LYS A 160 35.96 17.22 6.00
C LYS A 160 36.01 16.47 7.31
N ILE A 161 35.35 15.30 7.33
CA ILE A 161 35.42 14.38 8.46
C ILE A 161 36.88 13.92 8.61
N VAL A 162 37.45 14.07 9.80
CA VAL A 162 38.81 13.60 10.13
C VAL A 162 38.80 12.56 11.27
N TYR A 163 37.74 12.54 12.07
CA TYR A 163 37.55 11.57 13.13
C TYR A 163 36.06 11.22 13.27
N TYR A 164 35.77 10.01 13.74
CA TYR A 164 34.42 9.61 14.09
C TYR A 164 34.43 8.67 15.30
N ALA A 165 33.34 8.66 16.05
CA ALA A 165 33.12 7.71 17.14
C ALA A 165 31.63 7.41 17.32
N ILE A 166 31.35 6.27 17.93
CA ILE A 166 30.03 5.93 18.45
C ILE A 166 30.25 5.59 19.92
N LYS A 167 29.51 6.24 20.81
CA LYS A 167 29.56 5.98 22.26
C LYS A 167 28.15 5.70 22.76
N ALA A 168 28.00 4.68 23.61
CA ALA A 168 26.73 4.37 24.23
C ALA A 168 26.40 5.40 25.32
N LEU A 169 25.11 5.63 25.54
CA LEU A 169 24.56 6.41 26.63
C LEU A 169 23.71 5.49 27.51
N THR A 170 23.66 5.75 28.81
CA THR A 170 22.79 5.00 29.72
C THR A 170 21.33 5.26 29.35
N SER A 171 20.53 4.19 29.26
CA SER A 171 19.10 4.32 28.96
C SER A 171 18.29 4.58 30.23
N PHE A 172 17.12 5.21 30.11
CA PHE A 172 16.23 5.38 31.27
C PHE A 172 15.73 4.03 31.81
N ALA A 173 15.62 3.01 30.95
CA ALA A 173 15.24 1.66 31.36
C ALA A 173 16.30 1.04 32.28
N GLU A 174 17.59 1.21 31.97
CA GLU A 174 18.70 0.76 32.84
C GLU A 174 18.68 1.45 34.20
N ILE A 175 18.29 2.73 34.26
CA ILE A 175 18.12 3.43 35.54
C ILE A 175 16.98 2.83 36.36
N LYS A 176 15.86 2.46 35.75
CA LYS A 176 14.74 1.81 36.45
C LYS A 176 15.11 0.47 37.08
N GLU A 177 16.06 -0.24 36.47
CA GLU A 177 16.58 -1.50 36.99
C GLU A 177 17.67 -1.32 38.05
N SER A 178 18.19 -0.10 38.22
CA SER A 178 19.24 0.21 39.18
C SER A 178 18.74 0.23 40.62
N HIS A 179 19.63 -0.06 41.58
CA HIS A 179 19.35 0.03 43.01
C HIS A 179 19.08 1.47 43.51
N PHE A 180 19.33 2.48 42.67
CA PHE A 180 19.08 3.88 42.98
C PHE A 180 17.68 4.35 42.58
N TYR A 181 16.91 3.48 41.91
CA TYR A 181 15.54 3.79 41.52
C TYR A 181 14.58 3.62 42.71
N ASP A 182 14.03 4.74 43.17
CA ASP A 182 13.03 4.77 44.25
C ASP A 182 11.63 5.10 43.70
N ASN A 183 11.53 6.16 42.92
CA ASN A 183 10.29 6.58 42.25
C ASN A 183 10.61 7.31 40.92
N GLU A 184 9.62 7.50 40.05
CA GLU A 184 9.82 8.11 38.71
C GLU A 184 10.43 9.52 38.78
N ILE A 185 10.09 10.34 39.79
CA ILE A 185 10.60 11.71 39.90
C ILE A 185 12.09 11.70 40.27
N SER A 186 12.46 10.91 41.28
CA SER A 186 13.85 10.73 41.68
C SER A 186 14.67 10.06 40.57
N GLY A 187 14.07 9.07 39.90
CA GLY A 187 14.67 8.37 38.76
C GLY A 187 14.96 9.30 37.58
N GLN A 188 14.02 10.18 37.22
CA GLN A 188 14.24 11.16 36.15
C GLN A 188 15.35 12.14 36.51
N LYS A 189 15.40 12.65 37.74
CA LYS A 189 16.50 13.54 38.16
C LYS A 189 17.86 12.85 38.10
N LEU A 190 17.92 11.60 38.59
CA LEU A 190 19.15 10.79 38.51
C LEU A 190 19.55 10.55 37.05
N PHE A 191 18.58 10.28 36.18
CA PHE A 191 18.81 10.15 34.74
C PHE A 191 19.39 11.44 34.14
N ASP A 192 18.78 12.59 34.41
CA ASP A 192 19.24 13.88 33.89
C ASP A 192 20.67 14.20 34.36
N GLU A 193 21.01 13.85 35.60
CA GLU A 193 22.37 14.02 36.15
C GLU A 193 23.38 13.06 35.51
N ILE A 194 23.06 11.76 35.42
CA ILE A 194 23.93 10.76 34.76
C ILE A 194 24.15 11.15 33.31
N TYR A 195 23.08 11.50 32.60
CA TYR A 195 23.11 11.89 31.20
C TYR A 195 24.04 13.11 30.97
N TYR A 196 23.99 14.10 31.85
CA TYR A 196 24.90 15.25 31.82
C TYR A 196 26.37 14.82 31.88
N TYR A 197 26.75 14.07 32.92
CA TYR A 197 28.14 13.67 33.13
C TYR A 197 28.64 12.70 32.05
N GLU A 198 27.77 11.85 31.51
CA GLU A 198 28.12 10.99 30.38
C GLU A 198 28.45 11.80 29.13
N ILE A 199 27.64 12.79 28.78
CA ILE A 199 27.89 13.66 27.63
C ILE A 199 29.21 14.43 27.82
N GLU A 200 29.44 15.03 28.99
CA GLU A 200 30.69 15.73 29.32
C GLU A 200 31.91 14.82 29.16
N ASN A 201 31.85 13.63 29.77
CA ASN A 201 32.94 12.65 29.75
C ASN A 201 33.19 12.11 28.33
N ILE A 202 32.13 11.82 27.57
CA ILE A 202 32.25 11.35 26.19
C ILE A 202 32.93 12.41 25.32
N ILE A 203 32.50 13.67 25.40
CA ILE A 203 33.10 14.76 24.61
C ILE A 203 34.58 14.92 24.97
N SER A 204 34.88 14.99 26.27
CA SER A 204 36.26 15.14 26.77
C SER A 204 37.15 13.98 26.32
N THR A 205 36.64 12.75 26.40
CA THR A 205 37.36 11.55 25.97
C THR A 205 37.60 11.55 24.47
N VAL A 206 36.60 11.88 23.66
CA VAL A 206 36.72 11.90 22.20
C VAL A 206 37.67 12.98 21.73
N LEU A 207 37.64 14.18 22.34
CA LEU A 207 38.62 15.22 22.06
C LEU A 207 40.03 14.79 22.45
N ALA A 208 40.22 14.15 23.60
CA ALA A 208 41.52 13.63 24.01
C ALA A 208 42.04 12.53 23.06
N GLU A 209 41.18 11.58 22.66
CA GLU A 209 41.48 10.55 21.66
C GLU A 209 41.89 11.19 20.33
N PHE A 210 41.17 12.22 19.88
CA PHE A 210 41.47 12.95 18.64
C PHE A 210 42.81 13.69 18.72
N TYR A 211 43.06 14.48 19.77
CA TYR A 211 44.30 15.24 19.91
C TYR A 211 45.54 14.33 20.07
N ALA A 212 45.37 13.07 20.48
CA ALA A 212 46.46 12.09 20.50
C ALA A 212 46.92 11.67 19.09
N THR A 213 46.10 11.86 18.04
CA THR A 213 46.41 11.42 16.67
C THR A 213 47.44 12.29 15.92
N LYS A 214 47.98 13.34 16.57
CA LYS A 214 48.90 14.35 16.00
C LYS A 214 48.30 15.26 14.92
N ASP A 215 46.98 15.25 14.74
CA ASP A 215 46.28 16.28 13.98
C ASP A 215 46.45 17.64 14.68
N LYS A 216 46.61 18.71 13.89
CA LYS A 216 46.78 20.09 14.40
C LYS A 216 45.48 20.88 14.40
N THR A 217 44.37 20.28 13.96
CA THR A 217 43.06 20.92 13.94
C THR A 217 42.63 21.19 15.38
N PHE A 218 42.50 22.47 15.75
CA PHE A 218 41.96 22.87 17.05
C PHE A 218 40.43 22.93 16.98
N ILE A 219 39.74 22.24 17.88
CA ILE A 219 38.27 22.23 17.91
C ILE A 219 37.76 23.39 18.75
N ASP A 220 37.07 24.34 18.10
CA ASP A 220 36.56 25.56 18.75
C ASP A 220 35.07 25.47 19.09
N ARG A 221 34.37 24.46 18.55
CA ARG A 221 32.93 24.29 18.73
C ARG A 221 32.49 22.83 18.84
N VAL A 222 31.55 22.59 19.74
CA VAL A 222 30.84 21.32 19.92
C VAL A 222 29.37 21.56 19.63
N THR A 223 28.79 20.82 18.68
CA THR A 223 27.36 20.84 18.38
C THR A 223 26.75 19.48 18.66
N ILE A 224 25.75 19.42 19.51
CA ILE A 224 25.05 18.19 19.88
C ILE A 224 23.60 18.31 19.39
N LEU A 225 23.26 17.45 18.43
CA LEU A 225 21.94 17.36 17.82
C LEU A 225 21.08 16.39 18.62
N HIS A 226 19.86 16.79 18.93
CA HIS A 226 18.93 15.98 19.71
C HIS A 226 17.51 16.02 19.18
N MET A 227 16.78 14.92 19.36
CA MET A 227 15.35 14.83 19.03
C MET A 227 14.46 15.19 20.22
N ILE A 228 14.91 14.86 21.43
CA ILE A 228 14.23 15.10 22.71
C ILE A 228 15.20 15.90 23.56
N LYS A 229 14.74 17.01 24.17
CA LYS A 229 15.59 17.85 25.02
C LYS A 229 15.83 17.13 26.35
N GLN A 230 17.07 16.70 26.57
CA GLN A 230 17.52 16.07 27.82
C GLN A 230 18.28 17.07 28.71
N LEU A 231 19.16 17.87 28.10
CA LEU A 231 19.93 18.89 28.81
C LEU A 231 19.16 20.21 28.87
N ASN A 232 19.14 20.82 30.06
CA ASN A 232 18.62 22.17 30.23
C ASN A 232 19.68 23.24 29.90
N ASP A 233 19.26 24.50 29.79
CA ASP A 233 20.14 25.57 29.33
C ASP A 233 21.25 25.90 30.35
N GLU A 234 21.01 25.66 31.65
CA GLU A 234 22.05 25.80 32.68
C GLU A 234 23.14 24.75 32.52
N GLN A 235 22.76 23.49 32.31
CA GLN A 235 23.67 22.37 32.02
C GLN A 235 24.49 22.63 30.75
N VAL A 236 23.87 23.09 29.66
CA VAL A 236 24.59 23.43 28.42
C VAL A 236 25.60 24.56 28.67
N ASN A 237 25.23 25.58 29.44
CA ASN A 237 26.14 26.65 29.83
C ASN A 237 27.27 26.18 30.75
N THR A 238 27.04 25.18 31.59
CA THR A 238 28.07 24.55 32.41
C THR A 238 29.06 23.78 31.54
N LEU A 239 28.58 22.96 30.59
CA LEU A 239 29.45 22.28 29.61
C LEU A 239 30.33 23.26 28.84
N HIS A 240 29.76 24.39 28.39
CA HIS A 240 30.52 25.43 27.70
C HIS A 240 31.68 25.97 28.57
N LYS A 241 31.42 26.21 29.86
CA LYS A 241 32.43 26.73 30.80
C LYS A 241 33.47 25.68 31.18
N GLU A 242 33.06 24.42 31.38
CA GLU A 242 33.94 23.34 31.78
C GLU A 242 34.86 22.89 30.63
N LEU A 243 34.31 22.78 29.42
CA LEU A 243 35.08 22.40 28.23
C LEU A 243 35.91 23.58 27.65
N LEU A 244 35.59 24.82 28.02
CA LEU A 244 36.17 26.05 27.44
C LEU A 244 36.02 26.12 25.91
N ILE A 245 34.95 25.52 25.38
CA ILE A 245 34.63 25.39 23.96
C ILE A 245 33.17 25.81 23.78
N GLU A 246 32.81 26.45 22.66
CA GLU A 246 31.41 26.79 22.37
C GLU A 246 30.57 25.50 22.27
N VAL A 247 29.56 25.34 23.14
CA VAL A 247 28.68 24.16 23.14
C VAL A 247 27.29 24.57 22.68
N ASN A 248 26.87 24.03 21.54
CA ASN A 248 25.55 24.23 20.95
C ASN A 248 24.71 22.97 21.10
N TYR A 249 23.61 23.05 21.83
CA TYR A 249 22.64 21.96 21.96
C TYR A 249 21.42 22.27 21.09
N HIS A 250 21.32 21.61 19.94
CA HIS A 250 20.38 22.00 18.87
C HIS A 250 19.33 20.92 18.60
N PRO A 251 18.02 21.26 18.64
CA PRO A 251 16.98 20.32 18.30
C PRO A 251 16.97 20.06 16.79
N ILE A 252 16.76 18.81 16.38
CA ILE A 252 16.60 18.43 14.97
C ILE A 252 15.32 17.64 14.73
N SER A 253 14.88 17.64 13.47
CA SER A 253 13.75 16.85 12.98
C SER A 253 14.26 15.72 12.09
N MET A 254 14.35 14.51 12.64
CA MET A 254 14.91 13.35 11.92
C MET A 254 14.13 13.04 10.64
N ASP A 255 12.81 13.22 10.65
CA ASP A 255 11.96 12.96 9.49
C ASP A 255 12.24 13.93 8.32
N ASP A 256 12.65 15.16 8.59
CA ASP A 256 13.09 16.11 7.56
C ASP A 256 14.38 15.62 6.87
N TYR A 257 15.39 15.21 7.64
CA TYR A 257 16.65 14.70 7.07
C TYR A 257 16.44 13.40 6.30
N ILE A 258 15.65 12.46 6.83
CA ILE A 258 15.32 11.22 6.12
C ILE A 258 14.59 11.51 4.81
N TYR A 259 13.66 12.46 4.83
CA TYR A 259 12.92 12.88 3.64
C TYR A 259 13.86 13.47 2.57
N GLU A 260 14.75 14.38 2.95
CA GLU A 260 15.73 14.97 2.01
C GLU A 260 16.65 13.90 1.42
N LEU A 261 17.11 12.93 2.23
CA LEU A 261 17.88 11.79 1.74
C LEU A 261 17.08 10.91 0.77
N ALA A 262 15.82 10.63 1.07
CA ALA A 262 14.96 9.77 0.24
C ALA A 262 14.53 10.43 -1.07
N LYS A 263 14.36 11.75 -1.08
CA LYS A 263 13.99 12.54 -2.27
C LYS A 263 15.11 12.62 -3.30
N GLN A 264 16.37 12.40 -2.90
CA GLN A 264 17.50 12.43 -3.83
C GLN A 264 17.31 11.45 -5.00
N PRO A 265 17.81 11.78 -6.21
CA PRO A 265 17.76 10.88 -7.35
C PRO A 265 18.35 9.51 -7.04
N LEU A 266 17.76 8.43 -7.56
CA LEU A 266 18.22 7.04 -7.36
C LEU A 266 19.74 6.81 -7.53
N LYS A 267 20.40 7.55 -8.42
CA LYS A 267 21.85 7.45 -8.66
C LYS A 267 22.71 8.05 -7.53
N GLN A 268 22.10 8.92 -6.72
CA GLN A 268 22.72 9.63 -5.61
C GLN A 268 22.25 9.10 -4.25
N GLN A 269 21.29 8.15 -4.24
CA GLN A 269 20.81 7.56 -3.00
C GLN A 269 21.91 6.79 -2.29
N LYS A 270 22.10 7.11 -1.01
CA LYS A 270 23.15 6.59 -0.13
C LYS A 270 22.67 5.45 0.78
N SER A 271 21.48 4.90 0.53
CA SER A 271 20.87 3.88 1.40
C SER A 271 21.55 2.51 1.31
N PHE A 272 21.58 1.78 2.44
CA PHE A 272 22.04 0.38 2.51
C PHE A 272 21.24 -0.60 1.65
N ILE A 273 20.03 -0.23 1.25
CA ILE A 273 19.16 -1.07 0.41
C ILE A 273 18.67 -0.28 -0.80
N ALA A 274 18.38 -1.01 -1.87
CA ALA A 274 17.72 -0.44 -3.03
C ALA A 274 16.20 -0.40 -2.80
N PRO A 275 15.50 0.64 -3.32
CA PRO A 275 14.06 0.76 -3.16
C PRO A 275 13.32 -0.35 -3.91
N ARG A 276 12.14 -0.74 -3.39
CA ARG A 276 11.31 -1.75 -4.03
C ARG A 276 10.81 -1.21 -5.38
N LYS A 277 10.64 -2.10 -6.36
CA LYS A 277 10.11 -1.74 -7.68
C LYS A 277 8.67 -1.22 -7.52
N LYS A 278 8.48 0.09 -7.67
CA LYS A 278 7.16 0.71 -7.65
C LYS A 278 6.42 0.42 -8.95
N VAL A 279 5.13 0.11 -8.83
CA VAL A 279 4.27 -0.17 -9.98
C VAL A 279 4.08 1.15 -10.73
N LYS A 280 4.78 1.30 -11.86
CA LYS A 280 4.61 2.49 -12.71
C LYS A 280 3.15 2.61 -13.12
N SER A 281 2.61 3.82 -13.01
CA SER A 281 1.27 4.12 -13.50
C SER A 281 1.13 3.63 -14.94
N LYS A 282 0.18 2.72 -15.18
CA LYS A 282 -0.11 2.15 -16.51
C LYS A 282 -0.48 3.25 -17.54
N PHE A 283 -0.81 4.45 -17.06
CA PHE A 283 -1.25 5.58 -17.87
C PHE A 283 -0.17 6.11 -18.84
N THR A 284 1.12 6.11 -18.45
CA THR A 284 2.21 6.60 -19.34
C THR A 284 2.51 5.65 -20.49
N PHE A 285 2.38 4.34 -20.27
CA PHE A 285 2.54 3.35 -21.35
C PHE A 285 1.36 3.39 -22.32
N ILE A 286 0.14 3.55 -21.78
CA ILE A 286 -1.08 3.63 -22.59
C ILE A 286 -1.11 4.93 -23.41
N SER A 287 -0.67 6.06 -22.86
CA SER A 287 -0.62 7.33 -23.59
C SER A 287 0.41 7.32 -24.73
N LEU A 288 1.57 6.69 -24.52
CA LEU A 288 2.59 6.52 -25.57
C LEU A 288 2.09 5.63 -26.71
N LEU A 289 1.38 4.54 -26.37
CA LEU A 289 0.75 3.64 -27.35
C LEU A 289 -0.34 4.37 -28.16
N LEU A 290 -1.18 5.16 -27.49
CA LEU A 290 -2.21 5.99 -28.14
C LEU A 290 -1.60 7.02 -29.08
N PHE A 291 -0.51 7.67 -28.69
CA PHE A 291 0.19 8.62 -29.55
C PHE A 291 0.80 7.95 -30.80
N LEU A 292 1.35 6.73 -30.65
CA LEU A 292 1.82 5.92 -31.78
C LEU A 292 0.69 5.50 -32.72
N ILE A 293 -0.47 5.12 -32.18
CA ILE A 293 -1.63 4.75 -33.00
C ILE A 293 -2.17 5.98 -33.76
N ILE A 294 -2.29 7.13 -33.10
CA ILE A 294 -2.79 8.36 -33.73
C ILE A 294 -1.82 8.83 -34.81
N SER A 295 -0.50 8.82 -34.55
CA SER A 295 0.50 9.20 -35.55
C SER A 295 0.50 8.25 -36.75
N ALA A 296 0.41 6.93 -36.53
CA ALA A 296 0.28 5.95 -37.62
C ALA A 296 -1.00 6.16 -38.44
N ALA A 297 -2.13 6.42 -37.79
CA ALA A 297 -3.38 6.75 -38.46
C ALA A 297 -3.27 8.05 -39.27
N SER A 298 -2.57 9.06 -38.75
CA SER A 298 -2.34 10.34 -39.43
C SER A 298 -1.49 10.16 -40.70
N VAL A 299 -0.44 9.35 -40.63
CA VAL A 299 0.39 9.02 -41.80
C VAL A 299 -0.42 8.24 -42.83
N TYR A 300 -1.27 7.31 -42.38
CA TYR A 300 -2.14 6.53 -43.26
C TYR A 300 -3.21 7.39 -43.96
N THR A 301 -3.84 8.34 -43.25
CA THR A 301 -4.80 9.27 -43.85
C THR A 301 -4.14 10.22 -44.85
N ILE A 302 -2.92 10.67 -44.59
CA ILE A 302 -2.13 11.46 -45.55
C ILE A 302 -1.76 10.61 -46.78
N TYR A 303 -1.31 9.38 -46.58
CA TYR A 303 -0.97 8.45 -47.67
C TYR A 303 -2.18 8.19 -48.58
N THR A 304 -3.32 7.80 -48.01
CA THR A 304 -4.57 7.55 -48.76
C THR A 304 -5.09 8.81 -49.44
N PHE A 305 -4.96 9.99 -48.82
CA PHE A 305 -5.32 11.26 -49.47
C PHE A 305 -4.44 11.58 -50.68
N MET A 306 -3.13 11.29 -50.63
CA MET A 306 -2.24 11.42 -51.79
C MET A 306 -2.56 10.39 -52.88
N GLU A 307 -2.95 9.18 -52.51
CA GLU A 307 -3.32 8.11 -53.42
C GLU A 307 -4.65 8.41 -54.15
N ILE A 308 -5.64 8.95 -53.44
CA ILE A 308 -6.90 9.45 -54.02
C ILE A 308 -6.64 10.61 -54.98
N LYS A 309 -5.70 11.50 -54.67
CA LYS A 309 -5.31 12.62 -55.55
C LYS A 309 -4.56 12.16 -56.80
N LYS A 310 -3.87 11.01 -56.73
CA LYS A 310 -3.30 10.32 -57.90
C LYS A 310 -4.39 9.63 -58.74
N GLN A 311 -5.33 8.95 -58.09
CA GLN A 311 -6.47 8.29 -58.77
C GLN A 311 -7.43 9.28 -59.43
N SER A 312 -7.63 10.49 -58.88
CA SER A 312 -8.47 11.52 -59.50
C SER A 312 -7.91 12.11 -60.80
N VAL A 313 -6.69 11.74 -61.21
CA VAL A 313 -6.09 12.08 -62.51
C VAL A 313 -6.21 10.92 -63.52
N GLU A 314 -6.44 9.69 -63.05
CA GLU A 314 -6.56 8.48 -63.90
C GLU A 314 -8.01 7.96 -64.05
N GLU A 315 -8.96 8.46 -63.26
CA GLU A 315 -10.40 8.14 -63.38
C GLU A 315 -11.11 8.91 -64.53
N LYS A 316 -10.58 8.78 -65.74
CA LYS A 316 -11.35 8.98 -66.98
C LYS A 316 -11.35 7.77 -67.91
N ILE A 317 -10.85 6.61 -67.48
CA ILE A 317 -10.88 5.38 -68.28
C ILE A 317 -11.16 4.17 -67.36
N VAL A 318 -12.34 3.57 -67.58
CA VAL A 318 -12.79 2.22 -67.15
C VAL A 318 -13.31 2.07 -65.70
N GLN A 319 -14.53 2.57 -65.51
CA GLN A 319 -15.54 1.87 -64.70
C GLN A 319 -15.89 0.53 -65.37
N GLU A 320 -15.12 -0.51 -65.09
CA GLU A 320 -15.52 -1.90 -65.37
C GLU A 320 -14.59 -2.86 -64.63
N LYS A 321 -14.93 -3.17 -63.37
CA LYS A 321 -14.62 -4.43 -62.63
C LYS A 321 -14.90 -4.32 -61.13
N ILE A 322 -16.07 -3.78 -60.77
CA ILE A 322 -16.65 -4.02 -59.44
C ILE A 322 -17.48 -5.28 -59.54
N GLN A 323 -16.90 -6.46 -59.28
CA GLN A 323 -17.69 -7.66 -58.89
C GLN A 323 -16.90 -8.89 -58.42
N LYS A 324 -15.60 -8.79 -58.11
CA LYS A 324 -14.82 -9.94 -57.64
C LYS A 324 -13.99 -9.66 -56.39
N GLU A 325 -14.61 -9.20 -55.31
CA GLU A 325 -13.96 -9.21 -53.99
C GLU A 325 -14.89 -9.36 -52.79
N ALA A 326 -16.18 -9.66 -53.02
CA ALA A 326 -17.16 -9.87 -51.95
C ALA A 326 -17.07 -11.26 -51.28
N LEU A 327 -16.27 -12.20 -51.81
CA LEU A 327 -16.24 -13.60 -51.32
C LEU A 327 -14.99 -14.00 -50.52
N LYS A 328 -14.11 -13.06 -50.18
CA LYS A 328 -12.91 -13.33 -49.34
C LYS A 328 -13.05 -12.86 -47.89
N LYS A 329 -13.95 -11.92 -47.59
CA LYS A 329 -14.18 -11.42 -46.22
C LYS A 329 -15.05 -12.31 -45.32
N GLN A 330 -15.66 -13.37 -45.86
CA GLN A 330 -16.53 -14.25 -45.07
C GLN A 330 -15.80 -15.45 -44.43
N LYS A 331 -14.53 -15.71 -44.79
CA LYS A 331 -13.73 -16.82 -44.23
C LYS A 331 -12.76 -16.43 -43.11
N GLU A 332 -12.49 -15.13 -42.89
CA GLU A 332 -11.68 -14.66 -41.75
C GLU A 332 -12.48 -14.34 -40.47
N LEU A 333 -13.82 -14.32 -40.55
CA LEU A 333 -14.70 -14.12 -39.37
C LEU A 333 -14.94 -15.40 -38.55
N LEU A 334 -14.62 -16.57 -39.09
CA LEU A 334 -14.81 -17.87 -38.42
C LEU A 334 -13.59 -18.37 -37.63
N ALA A 335 -12.51 -17.57 -37.56
CA ALA A 335 -11.27 -17.95 -36.89
C ALA A 335 -10.99 -17.19 -35.58
N LYS A 336 -11.94 -16.38 -35.08
CA LYS A 336 -11.84 -15.82 -33.72
C LYS A 336 -12.54 -16.74 -32.74
N LYS A 337 -11.79 -17.28 -31.77
CA LYS A 337 -12.36 -17.95 -30.60
C LYS A 337 -13.42 -17.01 -29.98
N PRO A 338 -14.63 -17.50 -29.67
CA PRO A 338 -15.64 -16.67 -29.03
C PRO A 338 -15.11 -16.13 -27.70
N ALA A 339 -15.45 -14.89 -27.37
CA ALA A 339 -14.98 -14.26 -26.15
C ALA A 339 -15.68 -14.89 -24.93
N LEU A 340 -14.92 -15.31 -23.93
CA LEU A 340 -15.48 -15.78 -22.68
C LEU A 340 -16.25 -14.65 -21.98
N PRO A 341 -17.38 -14.95 -21.30
CA PRO A 341 -18.10 -13.95 -20.52
C PRO A 341 -17.19 -13.27 -19.49
N ASN A 342 -17.37 -11.97 -19.29
CA ASN A 342 -16.67 -11.24 -18.23
C ASN A 342 -17.28 -11.57 -16.86
N HIS A 343 -16.72 -12.57 -16.19
CA HIS A 343 -17.27 -13.04 -14.92
C HIS A 343 -17.21 -11.97 -13.82
N MET A 344 -16.17 -11.10 -13.83
CA MET A 344 -16.05 -10.01 -12.86
C MET A 344 -17.22 -9.03 -12.96
N VAL A 345 -17.63 -8.69 -14.18
CA VAL A 345 -18.78 -7.78 -14.39
C VAL A 345 -20.07 -8.43 -13.90
N LYS A 346 -20.31 -9.70 -14.25
CA LYS A 346 -21.50 -10.45 -13.80
C LYS A 346 -21.57 -10.58 -12.28
N ASN A 347 -20.47 -10.98 -11.65
CA ASN A 347 -20.37 -11.13 -10.21
C ASN A 347 -20.55 -9.80 -9.47
N ARG A 348 -19.91 -8.72 -9.94
CA ARG A 348 -20.09 -7.37 -9.37
C ARG A 348 -21.52 -6.88 -9.51
N ALA A 349 -22.18 -7.15 -10.65
CA ALA A 349 -23.58 -6.80 -10.84
C ALA A 349 -24.49 -7.51 -9.81
N ILE A 350 -24.21 -8.79 -9.50
CA ILE A 350 -24.90 -9.52 -8.45
C ILE A 350 -24.62 -8.94 -7.06
N SER A 351 -23.35 -8.69 -6.71
CA SER A 351 -22.99 -8.08 -5.42
C SER A 351 -23.63 -6.72 -5.22
N LYS A 352 -23.56 -5.85 -6.24
CA LYS A 352 -24.20 -4.54 -6.23
C LYS A 352 -25.70 -4.67 -6.00
N HIS A 353 -26.36 -5.59 -6.72
CA HIS A 353 -27.80 -5.80 -6.58
C HIS A 353 -28.18 -6.26 -5.15
N LEU A 354 -27.41 -7.15 -4.54
CA LEU A 354 -27.64 -7.59 -3.16
C LEU A 354 -27.44 -6.45 -2.15
N LEU A 355 -26.38 -5.66 -2.31
CA LEU A 355 -26.10 -4.51 -1.44
C LEU A 355 -27.20 -3.46 -1.53
N GLU A 356 -27.62 -3.10 -2.73
CA GLU A 356 -28.72 -2.16 -2.95
C GLU A 356 -30.02 -2.63 -2.28
N LEU A 357 -30.29 -3.95 -2.25
CA LEU A 357 -31.44 -4.46 -1.52
C LEU A 357 -31.25 -4.34 0.00
N PHE A 358 -30.08 -4.72 0.53
CA PHE A 358 -29.83 -4.68 1.97
C PHE A 358 -29.77 -3.26 2.55
N GLU A 359 -29.21 -2.30 1.82
CA GLU A 359 -29.13 -0.88 2.24
C GLU A 359 -30.52 -0.24 2.38
N ASN A 360 -31.52 -0.77 1.67
CA ASN A 360 -32.89 -0.26 1.70
C ASN A 360 -33.76 -0.93 2.78
N ILE A 361 -33.19 -1.79 3.63
CA ILE A 361 -33.88 -2.41 4.76
C ILE A 361 -33.58 -1.59 6.03
N PRO A 362 -34.58 -0.92 6.63
CA PRO A 362 -34.39 -0.12 7.84
C PRO A 362 -34.21 -1.00 9.09
N TYR A 363 -33.65 -0.42 10.15
CA TYR A 363 -33.32 -1.13 11.39
C TYR A 363 -34.51 -1.79 12.09
N ASN A 364 -35.72 -1.26 11.90
CA ASN A 364 -36.97 -1.78 12.47
C ASN A 364 -37.60 -2.93 11.65
N VAL A 365 -36.88 -3.47 10.67
CA VAL A 365 -37.31 -4.59 9.82
C VAL A 365 -36.31 -5.73 9.90
N VAL A 366 -36.81 -6.94 10.15
CA VAL A 366 -36.00 -8.17 10.15
C VAL A 366 -36.24 -8.91 8.83
N LEU A 367 -35.18 -9.16 8.08
CA LEU A 367 -35.22 -10.00 6.87
C LEU A 367 -35.10 -11.48 7.25
N ASN A 368 -36.11 -12.26 6.92
CA ASN A 368 -36.15 -13.70 7.21
C ASN A 368 -35.68 -14.54 6.00
N SER A 369 -36.07 -14.13 4.79
CA SER A 369 -35.59 -14.75 3.55
C SER A 369 -35.57 -13.75 2.40
N LEU A 370 -34.67 -14.00 1.45
CA LEU A 370 -34.51 -13.27 0.21
C LEU A 370 -34.38 -14.25 -0.95
N LYS A 371 -35.21 -14.10 -1.97
CA LYS A 371 -35.03 -14.70 -3.28
C LYS A 371 -34.75 -13.61 -4.30
N LEU A 372 -33.57 -13.66 -4.90
CA LEU A 372 -33.13 -12.73 -5.93
C LEU A 372 -33.08 -13.42 -7.28
N GLU A 373 -33.75 -12.83 -8.26
CA GLU A 373 -33.75 -13.24 -9.67
C GLU A 373 -33.30 -12.07 -10.55
N ALA A 374 -33.06 -12.32 -11.83
CA ALA A 374 -32.44 -11.34 -12.72
C ALA A 374 -33.20 -10.00 -12.80
N LYS A 375 -34.53 -10.04 -12.76
CA LYS A 375 -35.41 -8.87 -12.88
C LYS A 375 -36.39 -8.68 -11.72
N GLN A 376 -36.33 -9.54 -10.71
CA GLN A 376 -37.29 -9.52 -9.60
C GLN A 376 -36.60 -9.92 -8.30
N SER A 377 -37.14 -9.44 -7.18
CA SER A 377 -36.78 -9.91 -5.86
C SER A 377 -38.01 -10.14 -5.00
N THR A 378 -37.93 -11.15 -4.13
CA THR A 378 -38.96 -11.47 -3.16
C THR A 378 -38.31 -11.55 -1.78
N MET A 379 -38.86 -10.83 -0.81
CA MET A 379 -38.32 -10.76 0.55
C MET A 379 -39.41 -11.09 1.56
N SER A 380 -39.18 -12.06 2.43
CA SER A 380 -40.02 -12.27 3.60
C SER A 380 -39.44 -11.51 4.78
N VAL A 381 -40.24 -10.63 5.36
CA VAL A 381 -39.83 -9.68 6.40
C VAL A 381 -40.76 -9.70 7.59
N SER A 382 -40.23 -9.32 8.74
CA SER A 382 -40.98 -9.04 9.96
C SER A 382 -40.80 -7.55 10.31
N LEU A 383 -41.90 -6.80 10.35
CA LEU A 383 -41.93 -5.37 10.62
C LEU A 383 -42.53 -5.08 11.99
N LEU A 384 -42.07 -4.01 12.64
CA LEU A 384 -42.66 -3.49 13.88
C LEU A 384 -43.81 -2.51 13.63
N GLU A 385 -43.79 -1.80 12.50
CA GLU A 385 -44.79 -0.80 12.12
C GLU A 385 -45.31 -1.11 10.71
N ASP A 386 -46.61 -0.92 10.48
CA ASP A 386 -47.29 -1.23 9.22
C ASP A 386 -46.95 -0.23 8.09
N ASP A 387 -46.67 1.02 8.43
CA ASP A 387 -46.36 2.09 7.49
C ASP A 387 -44.88 2.13 7.04
N THR A 388 -43.98 1.37 7.69
CA THR A 388 -42.54 1.38 7.42
C THR A 388 -42.21 1.05 5.96
N PHE A 389 -42.96 0.12 5.36
CA PHE A 389 -42.80 -0.21 3.95
C PHE A 389 -43.06 1.02 3.06
N ILE A 390 -44.22 1.67 3.23
CA ILE A 390 -44.65 2.79 2.39
C ILE A 390 -43.75 4.01 2.59
N ARG A 391 -43.35 4.29 3.85
CA ARG A 391 -42.57 5.49 4.18
C ARG A 391 -41.09 5.38 3.84
N SER A 392 -40.50 4.19 3.94
CA SER A 392 -39.04 4.04 3.91
C SER A 392 -38.52 3.06 2.86
N MET A 393 -39.18 1.93 2.65
CA MET A 393 -38.67 0.89 1.74
C MET A 393 -39.15 1.09 0.30
N GLN A 394 -40.46 1.26 0.10
CA GLN A 394 -41.09 1.37 -1.21
C GLN A 394 -40.53 2.52 -2.06
N PRO A 395 -40.33 3.75 -1.55
CA PRO A 395 -39.78 4.85 -2.36
C PRO A 395 -38.36 4.55 -2.87
N ASN A 396 -37.60 3.74 -2.14
CA ASN A 396 -36.24 3.38 -2.55
C ASN A 396 -36.22 2.17 -3.48
N PHE A 397 -37.05 1.15 -3.25
CA PHE A 397 -37.18 0.05 -4.19
C PHE A 397 -37.74 0.49 -5.55
N LEU A 398 -38.62 1.48 -5.60
CA LEU A 398 -39.11 2.07 -6.85
C LEU A 398 -38.03 2.84 -7.65
N LYS A 399 -36.87 3.12 -7.06
CA LYS A 399 -35.70 3.61 -7.81
C LYS A 399 -34.95 2.48 -8.53
N LEU A 400 -35.09 1.25 -8.03
CA LEU A 400 -34.41 0.05 -8.53
C LEU A 400 -35.31 -0.81 -9.43
N TYR A 401 -36.62 -0.74 -9.22
CA TYR A 401 -37.65 -1.57 -9.86
C TYR A 401 -38.82 -0.71 -10.31
N ALA A 402 -39.48 -1.09 -11.40
CA ALA A 402 -40.70 -0.39 -11.83
C ALA A 402 -41.88 -0.62 -10.87
N HIS A 403 -41.90 -1.76 -10.17
CA HIS A 403 -42.97 -2.14 -9.26
C HIS A 403 -42.42 -2.68 -7.93
N SER A 404 -43.03 -2.29 -6.81
CA SER A 404 -42.69 -2.72 -5.45
C SER A 404 -43.95 -2.78 -4.59
N ASP A 405 -44.39 -3.99 -4.26
CA ASP A 405 -45.63 -4.29 -3.54
C ASP A 405 -45.34 -5.04 -2.23
N ILE A 406 -46.25 -4.95 -1.24
CA ILE A 406 -46.18 -5.69 0.02
C ILE A 406 -47.48 -6.47 0.26
N GLU A 407 -47.36 -7.72 0.70
CA GLU A 407 -48.47 -8.59 1.09
C GLU A 407 -48.29 -9.04 2.55
N PHE A 408 -49.21 -8.66 3.43
CA PHE A 408 -49.18 -9.07 4.84
C PHE A 408 -49.80 -10.46 5.04
N ILE A 409 -49.13 -11.31 5.81
CA ILE A 409 -49.50 -12.71 6.01
C ILE A 409 -50.50 -12.88 7.17
N ASP A 410 -50.40 -12.08 8.24
CA ASP A 410 -51.41 -12.00 9.32
C ASP A 410 -51.30 -10.70 10.14
N GLY A 411 -52.42 -10.03 10.43
CA GLY A 411 -52.47 -8.64 10.94
C GLY A 411 -52.76 -8.46 12.43
N LYS A 412 -52.72 -9.54 13.24
CA LYS A 412 -53.13 -9.52 14.67
C LYS A 412 -51.98 -9.66 15.67
N SER A 413 -50.74 -9.62 15.19
CA SER A 413 -49.52 -9.81 15.98
C SER A 413 -48.81 -8.47 16.18
N THR A 414 -48.11 -8.29 17.31
CA THR A 414 -47.23 -7.14 17.56
C THR A 414 -46.06 -7.06 16.57
N VAL A 415 -45.78 -8.15 15.86
CA VAL A 415 -44.83 -8.23 14.73
C VAL A 415 -45.60 -8.58 13.46
N LEU A 416 -45.51 -7.72 12.45
CA LEU A 416 -46.23 -7.88 11.18
C LEU A 416 -45.34 -8.66 10.20
N ASN A 417 -45.76 -9.87 9.84
CA ASN A 417 -45.06 -10.65 8.84
C ASN A 417 -45.60 -10.34 7.45
N ALA A 418 -44.71 -10.04 6.51
CA ALA A 418 -45.08 -9.67 5.16
C ALA A 418 -44.10 -10.20 4.11
N THR A 419 -44.59 -10.26 2.88
CA THR A 419 -43.79 -10.55 1.69
C THR A 419 -43.72 -9.31 0.81
N ILE A 420 -42.51 -8.82 0.55
CA ILE A 420 -42.26 -7.73 -0.40
C ILE A 420 -41.90 -8.34 -1.75
N ILE A 421 -42.55 -7.87 -2.81
CA ILE A 421 -42.36 -8.34 -4.18
C ILE A 421 -41.95 -7.14 -5.05
N ASN A 422 -40.72 -7.18 -5.57
CA ASN A 422 -40.21 -6.20 -6.51
C ASN A 422 -40.11 -6.81 -7.90
N ARG A 423 -40.59 -6.09 -8.92
CA ARG A 423 -40.63 -6.56 -10.32
C ARG A 423 -40.11 -5.53 -11.29
N ASP A 424 -39.60 -6.02 -12.41
CA ASP A 424 -39.07 -5.23 -13.52
C ASP A 424 -37.92 -4.31 -13.09
N LYS A 425 -36.78 -4.92 -12.74
CA LYS A 425 -35.55 -4.18 -12.44
C LYS A 425 -35.22 -3.18 -13.55
N ILE A 426 -34.97 -1.93 -13.17
CA ILE A 426 -34.58 -0.85 -14.07
C ILE A 426 -33.12 -1.05 -14.47
N GLU A 427 -32.84 -1.13 -15.77
CA GLU A 427 -31.47 -1.29 -16.28
C GLU A 427 -30.71 0.04 -16.17
N GLU A 428 -29.59 0.04 -15.45
CA GLU A 428 -28.69 1.19 -15.40
C GLU A 428 -27.85 1.27 -16.69
N THR A 429 -27.82 2.44 -17.33
CA THR A 429 -26.87 2.74 -18.41
C THR A 429 -25.48 3.00 -17.82
N SER A 430 -24.73 1.93 -17.54
CA SER A 430 -23.34 2.02 -17.08
C SER A 430 -22.38 2.19 -18.26
N ASN A 431 -21.75 3.37 -18.38
CA ASN A 431 -20.64 3.67 -19.32
C ASN A 431 -19.27 3.29 -18.75
N ILE A 432 -19.14 2.16 -18.05
CA ILE A 432 -17.86 1.69 -17.53
C ILE A 432 -17.16 0.90 -18.63
N LYS A 433 -15.98 1.34 -19.07
CA LYS A 433 -15.12 0.56 -19.98
C LYS A 433 -14.79 -0.78 -19.33
N GLU A 434 -15.38 -1.84 -19.85
CA GLU A 434 -15.19 -3.21 -19.37
C GLU A 434 -13.74 -3.66 -19.55
N ILE A 435 -13.03 -3.88 -18.44
CA ILE A 435 -11.73 -4.54 -18.46
C ILE A 435 -12.00 -6.04 -18.52
N LEU A 436 -11.66 -6.67 -19.65
CA LEU A 436 -11.73 -8.13 -19.81
C LEU A 436 -10.63 -8.80 -18.98
N PRO A 437 -10.96 -9.77 -18.11
CA PRO A 437 -9.96 -10.53 -17.37
C PRO A 437 -9.09 -11.38 -18.31
N ASN A 438 -7.82 -11.55 -17.99
CA ASN A 438 -6.94 -12.49 -18.69
C ASN A 438 -7.21 -13.91 -18.17
N TYR A 439 -7.99 -14.69 -18.91
CA TYR A 439 -8.28 -16.08 -18.57
C TYR A 439 -7.12 -17.01 -18.91
N ILE A 440 -6.94 -18.05 -18.11
CA ILE A 440 -6.08 -19.18 -18.47
C ILE A 440 -6.63 -19.83 -19.75
N VAL A 441 -5.84 -19.82 -20.81
CA VAL A 441 -6.14 -20.45 -22.10
C VAL A 441 -5.58 -21.87 -22.10
N ASN A 442 -5.98 -22.70 -21.12
CA ASN A 442 -5.61 -24.11 -21.11
C ASN A 442 -6.43 -24.89 -22.16
N GLU A 443 -5.96 -26.07 -22.53
CA GLU A 443 -6.75 -27.08 -23.25
C GLU A 443 -8.04 -27.39 -22.47
N PHE A 444 -9.12 -27.69 -23.19
CA PHE A 444 -10.45 -27.94 -22.66
C PHE A 444 -10.43 -28.84 -21.41
N LEU A 445 -11.00 -28.36 -20.30
CA LEU A 445 -11.05 -29.10 -19.05
C LEU A 445 -12.23 -30.07 -19.03
N PRO A 446 -12.01 -31.37 -18.78
CA PRO A 446 -13.10 -32.32 -18.54
C PRO A 446 -13.89 -31.94 -17.28
N LYS A 447 -15.17 -32.34 -17.24
CA LYS A 447 -16.09 -32.09 -16.12
C LYS A 447 -15.51 -32.43 -14.74
N GLN A 448 -14.76 -33.53 -14.62
CA GLN A 448 -14.11 -33.92 -13.37
C GLN A 448 -13.09 -32.87 -12.90
N ARG A 449 -12.28 -32.33 -13.81
CA ARG A 449 -11.33 -31.26 -13.49
C ARG A 449 -12.00 -29.92 -13.21
N VAL A 450 -13.08 -29.60 -13.92
CA VAL A 450 -13.90 -28.42 -13.59
C VAL A 450 -14.43 -28.53 -12.16
N HIS A 451 -14.93 -29.70 -11.76
CA HIS A 451 -15.40 -29.93 -10.39
C HIS A 451 -14.28 -29.75 -9.35
N GLU A 452 -13.07 -30.27 -9.59
CA GLU A 452 -11.93 -30.09 -8.68
C GLU A 452 -11.48 -28.62 -8.56
N VAL A 453 -11.49 -27.87 -9.67
CA VAL A 453 -11.20 -26.42 -9.66
C VAL A 453 -12.24 -25.67 -8.84
N LEU A 454 -13.53 -25.97 -9.03
CA LEU A 454 -14.60 -25.35 -8.25
C LEU A 454 -14.53 -25.71 -6.77
N ALA A 455 -14.18 -26.95 -6.41
CA ALA A 455 -13.96 -27.34 -5.01
C ALA A 455 -12.86 -26.48 -4.34
N GLY A 456 -11.78 -26.19 -5.08
CA GLY A 456 -10.72 -25.29 -4.61
C GLY A 456 -11.17 -23.84 -4.44
N LEU A 457 -12.06 -23.35 -5.30
CA LEU A 457 -12.56 -21.96 -5.27
C LEU A 457 -13.67 -21.74 -4.23
N LEU A 458 -14.55 -22.72 -4.04
CA LEU A 458 -15.69 -22.64 -3.12
C LEU A 458 -15.28 -22.93 -1.67
N GLY A 459 -14.28 -23.79 -1.46
CA GLY A 459 -13.81 -24.21 -0.13
C GLY A 459 -14.26 -25.63 0.23
N LYS A 460 -13.60 -26.22 1.24
CA LYS A 460 -13.78 -27.64 1.62
C LYS A 460 -15.14 -27.96 2.26
N ASP A 461 -15.80 -26.95 2.81
CA ASP A 461 -17.04 -27.10 3.57
C ASP A 461 -18.31 -26.84 2.73
N VAL A 462 -18.14 -26.57 1.43
CA VAL A 462 -19.24 -26.24 0.51
C VAL A 462 -19.66 -27.48 -0.28
N ASN A 463 -20.92 -27.89 -0.12
CA ASN A 463 -21.52 -28.93 -0.94
C ASN A 463 -22.04 -28.32 -2.25
N PHE A 464 -21.63 -28.88 -3.39
CA PHE A 464 -22.10 -28.43 -4.69
C PHE A 464 -22.28 -29.59 -5.67
N GLU A 465 -23.37 -29.52 -6.43
CA GLU A 465 -23.79 -30.58 -7.35
C GLU A 465 -23.82 -30.06 -8.78
N PHE A 466 -23.33 -30.88 -9.71
CA PHE A 466 -23.52 -30.59 -11.12
C PHE A 466 -25.00 -30.71 -11.50
N LYS A 467 -25.53 -29.69 -12.19
CA LYS A 467 -26.92 -29.71 -12.70
C LYS A 467 -26.99 -29.93 -14.20
N SER A 468 -26.22 -29.17 -14.98
CA SER A 468 -26.27 -29.25 -16.44
C SER A 468 -25.03 -28.64 -17.07
N ASP A 469 -24.79 -29.01 -18.33
CA ASP A 469 -23.88 -28.31 -19.21
C ASP A 469 -24.61 -27.91 -20.49
N PHE A 470 -24.21 -26.80 -21.09
CA PHE A 470 -24.71 -26.41 -22.40
C PHE A 470 -23.59 -25.93 -23.30
N GLN A 471 -23.81 -26.14 -24.60
CA GLN A 471 -22.84 -25.92 -25.66
C GLN A 471 -23.40 -24.87 -26.61
N SER A 472 -22.99 -23.61 -26.46
CA SER A 472 -23.33 -22.53 -27.40
C SER A 472 -22.04 -22.03 -28.08
N GLU A 473 -21.72 -20.75 -28.01
CA GLU A 473 -20.42 -20.21 -28.44
C GLU A 473 -19.29 -20.69 -27.51
N VAL A 474 -19.57 -20.81 -26.21
CA VAL A 474 -18.65 -21.32 -25.18
C VAL A 474 -19.28 -22.53 -24.47
N SER A 475 -18.44 -23.39 -23.88
CA SER A 475 -18.89 -24.48 -23.02
C SER A 475 -19.19 -23.95 -21.62
N THR A 476 -20.37 -24.21 -21.09
CA THR A 476 -20.76 -23.77 -19.74
C THR A 476 -21.17 -24.96 -18.89
N PHE A 477 -20.60 -25.07 -17.68
CA PHE A 477 -21.00 -26.05 -16.68
C PHE A 477 -21.70 -25.33 -15.53
N ASN A 478 -22.91 -25.78 -15.19
CA ASN A 478 -23.72 -25.22 -14.11
C ASN A 478 -23.66 -26.16 -12.90
N TYR A 479 -23.28 -25.61 -11.76
CA TYR A 479 -23.27 -26.29 -10.47
C TYR A 479 -24.20 -25.55 -9.51
N GLN A 480 -25.08 -26.29 -8.84
CA GLN A 480 -25.85 -25.75 -7.72
C GLN A 480 -24.99 -25.82 -6.46
N VAL A 481 -24.90 -24.71 -5.75
CA VAL A 481 -24.17 -24.60 -4.49
C VAL A 481 -25.18 -24.43 -3.37
N ASP A 482 -25.02 -25.22 -2.32
CA ASP A 482 -25.83 -25.22 -1.11
C ASP A 482 -24.89 -25.10 0.10
N THR A 483 -24.96 -23.97 0.81
CA THR A 483 -24.03 -23.68 1.92
C THR A 483 -24.71 -22.89 3.04
N VAL A 484 -24.13 -22.92 4.23
CA VAL A 484 -24.58 -22.15 5.39
C VAL A 484 -23.49 -21.17 5.79
N TYR A 485 -23.80 -19.88 5.77
CA TYR A 485 -22.89 -18.81 6.20
C TYR A 485 -23.25 -18.31 7.59
N LYS A 486 -22.27 -17.92 8.40
CA LYS A 486 -22.58 -17.30 9.71
C LYS A 486 -23.02 -15.85 9.52
N THR A 487 -22.47 -15.17 8.51
CA THR A 487 -22.76 -13.76 8.20
C THR A 487 -22.94 -13.54 6.70
N PRO A 488 -23.73 -12.53 6.26
CA PRO A 488 -23.88 -12.21 4.84
C PRO A 488 -22.53 -11.86 4.16
N LYS A 489 -21.57 -11.34 4.94
CA LYS A 489 -20.22 -10.99 4.46
C LYS A 489 -19.51 -12.18 3.81
N GLU A 490 -19.71 -13.39 4.32
CA GLU A 490 -19.05 -14.58 3.76
C GLU A 490 -19.47 -14.89 2.31
N LEU A 491 -20.71 -14.55 1.91
CA LEU A 491 -21.14 -14.63 0.52
C LEU A 491 -20.41 -13.59 -0.35
N PHE A 492 -20.22 -12.38 0.16
CA PHE A 492 -19.47 -11.34 -0.56
C PHE A 492 -17.98 -11.70 -0.69
N ASP A 493 -17.37 -12.23 0.37
CA ASP A 493 -15.99 -12.74 0.34
C ASP A 493 -15.85 -13.87 -0.69
N LEU A 494 -16.86 -14.76 -0.82
CA LEU A 494 -16.88 -15.76 -1.88
C LEU A 494 -16.92 -15.12 -3.28
N ILE A 495 -17.77 -14.13 -3.50
CA ILE A 495 -17.87 -13.44 -4.79
C ILE A 495 -16.55 -12.74 -5.15
N GLU A 496 -15.87 -12.15 -4.17
CA GLU A 496 -14.53 -11.58 -4.36
C GLU A 496 -13.48 -12.63 -4.73
N ARG A 497 -13.48 -13.80 -4.07
CA ARG A 497 -12.62 -14.93 -4.46
C ARG A 497 -12.89 -15.40 -5.89
N LEU A 498 -14.15 -15.43 -6.32
CA LEU A 498 -14.49 -15.75 -7.71
C LEU A 498 -14.00 -14.68 -8.69
N ASN A 499 -14.00 -13.40 -8.30
CA ASN A 499 -13.53 -12.28 -9.15
C ASN A 499 -12.02 -12.25 -9.39
N ILE A 500 -11.23 -12.87 -8.51
CA ILE A 500 -9.78 -13.04 -8.70
C ILE A 500 -9.43 -14.37 -9.37
N ALA A 501 -10.42 -15.20 -9.69
CA ALA A 501 -10.19 -16.48 -10.33
C ALA A 501 -9.64 -16.28 -11.76
N LEU A 502 -8.68 -17.13 -12.12
CA LEU A 502 -8.09 -17.12 -13.47
C LEU A 502 -8.96 -17.84 -14.53
N TYR A 503 -10.13 -18.32 -14.12
CA TYR A 503 -11.14 -18.97 -14.96
C TYR A 503 -12.39 -18.07 -15.05
N SER A 504 -13.15 -18.17 -16.15
CA SER A 504 -14.42 -17.45 -16.26
C SER A 504 -15.48 -18.16 -15.42
N VAL A 505 -15.64 -17.72 -14.17
CA VAL A 505 -16.56 -18.31 -13.19
C VAL A 505 -17.44 -17.25 -12.56
N ASN A 506 -18.75 -17.34 -12.76
CA ASN A 506 -19.69 -16.41 -12.15
C ASN A 506 -20.81 -17.09 -11.36
N ILE A 507 -21.31 -16.38 -10.36
CA ILE A 507 -22.59 -16.69 -9.74
C ILE A 507 -23.71 -16.32 -10.72
N SER A 508 -24.80 -17.06 -10.68
CA SER A 508 -26.00 -16.83 -11.48
C SER A 508 -27.24 -16.99 -10.61
N TYR A 509 -28.33 -16.40 -11.09
CA TYR A 509 -29.64 -16.46 -10.48
C TYR A 509 -30.27 -17.87 -10.60
N PRO A 510 -31.22 -18.21 -9.71
CA PRO A 510 -31.64 -17.45 -8.53
C PRO A 510 -30.60 -17.52 -7.39
N ILE A 511 -30.59 -16.49 -6.54
CA ILE A 511 -29.87 -16.51 -5.27
C ILE A 511 -30.91 -16.52 -4.17
N ILE A 512 -30.91 -17.56 -3.34
CA ILE A 512 -31.85 -17.73 -2.25
C ILE A 512 -31.07 -17.68 -0.95
N MET A 513 -31.51 -16.86 -0.01
CA MET A 513 -30.95 -16.71 1.33
C MET A 513 -32.07 -16.88 2.35
N GLU A 514 -31.91 -17.80 3.29
CA GLU A 514 -32.88 -18.09 4.34
C GLU A 514 -32.18 -18.10 5.69
N LYS A 515 -32.74 -17.36 6.65
CA LYS A 515 -32.27 -17.39 8.04
C LYS A 515 -32.72 -18.69 8.70
N THR A 516 -31.77 -19.42 9.27
CA THR A 516 -31.96 -20.68 10.00
C THR A 516 -31.24 -20.60 11.35
N ASP A 517 -31.49 -21.56 12.24
CA ASP A 517 -30.83 -21.62 13.55
C ASP A 517 -29.31 -21.82 13.45
N GLU A 518 -28.83 -22.43 12.36
CA GLU A 518 -27.41 -22.71 12.11
C GLU A 518 -26.68 -21.56 11.38
N GLY A 519 -27.41 -20.55 10.93
CA GLY A 519 -26.88 -19.43 10.14
C GLY A 519 -27.78 -19.08 8.95
N ILE A 520 -27.17 -18.55 7.89
CA ILE A 520 -27.86 -18.13 6.66
C ILE A 520 -27.65 -19.20 5.60
N ARG A 521 -28.67 -20.03 5.38
CA ARG A 521 -28.67 -21.01 4.31
C ARG A 521 -28.76 -20.25 2.98
N THR A 522 -27.78 -20.48 2.12
CA THR A 522 -27.66 -19.76 0.84
C THR A 522 -27.54 -20.75 -0.31
N GLN A 523 -28.39 -20.58 -1.32
CA GLN A 523 -28.44 -21.42 -2.53
C GLN A 523 -28.26 -20.56 -3.78
N PHE A 524 -27.41 -20.98 -4.70
CA PHE A 524 -27.19 -20.28 -5.98
C PHE A 524 -26.56 -21.20 -7.02
N ILE A 525 -26.50 -20.73 -8.27
CA ILE A 525 -25.83 -21.44 -9.37
C ILE A 525 -24.46 -20.82 -9.61
N VAL A 526 -23.43 -21.66 -9.71
CA VAL A 526 -22.11 -21.28 -10.22
C VAL A 526 -21.97 -21.77 -11.65
N GLN A 527 -21.60 -20.86 -12.54
CA GLN A 527 -21.36 -21.14 -13.95
C GLN A 527 -19.87 -21.08 -14.23
N PHE A 528 -19.30 -22.17 -14.76
CA PHE A 528 -17.94 -22.22 -15.25
C PHE A 528 -17.95 -22.18 -16.78
N HIS A 529 -17.31 -21.18 -17.37
CA HIS A 529 -17.23 -21.00 -18.82
C HIS A 529 -15.83 -21.33 -19.35
N GLN A 530 -15.76 -22.08 -20.45
CA GLN A 530 -14.50 -22.32 -21.17
C GLN A 530 -14.70 -22.30 -22.69
N ASN A 531 -13.62 -21.97 -23.39
CA ASN A 531 -13.58 -22.05 -24.83
C ASN A 531 -13.58 -23.51 -25.26
N ARG A 532 -14.14 -23.77 -26.43
CA ARG A 532 -14.09 -25.10 -27.05
C ARG A 532 -12.67 -25.46 -27.49
#